data_AF-A0A6P0ULJ4-F1
#
_entry.id   AF-A0A6P0ULJ4-F1
#
_cell.length_a   1.000
_cell.length_b   1.000
_cell.length_c   1.000
_cell.angle_alpha   90.00
_cell.angle_beta   90.00
_cell.angle_gamma   90.00
#
_symmetry.space_group_name_H-M   'P 1'
#
loop_
_entity.id
_entity.type
_entity.pdbx_description
1 polymer ?
#
loop_
_entity_poly.entity_id
_entity_poly.type
_entity_poly.pdbx_seq_one_letter_code
_entity_poly.pdbx_strand_id
1 'polypeptide(L)'
;MLLKRTLWLCVFTICSLPLWAQQTQADSYTRYELLSPESQSFRIVYDVSATQAGSKYYWNTLRKGSEHTVDAVYDLYSGKALKWEIVEGKTAKANGHVYASDDTDYLQIELARPVPQGGEARIRIDKTYKDTKSYYKEGDVIVFNRSLGIKRNAIVLPENYEVIGCNHPSQINTEASGRIKISFLNDGVGAVPLEIKARPLKNGVTTSRKGQNPWPDYKPSPQGRDKSKARLNYTFNERAFQDREIVYFLQQPETHSFRLYHDYTEKRPGIDKYVNIVRPGSKASKPSAKILDTGEELKVETLRGKEITAKGIEINNVTDATEAVVIWFDPVTQGASKRLRIEETYTDPNRYLLYGEELVWDRSFGRNRNTVIMPEGWYLTLNTIPARISLTEKGEVKLDYVNPRPDVIDVLIMGRRR
;
A
#
# COMPACT_ATOMS: atom_id res chain seq x y z
N MET A 1 14.27 -64.26 -45.21
CA MET A 1 15.07 -64.25 -43.96
C MET A 1 14.90 -62.88 -43.32
N LEU A 2 13.89 -62.71 -42.46
CA LEU A 2 13.52 -61.42 -41.85
C LEU A 2 14.46 -61.10 -40.69
N LEU A 3 15.13 -59.94 -40.75
CA LEU A 3 15.89 -59.38 -39.63
C LEU A 3 14.97 -58.43 -38.84
N LYS A 4 14.54 -58.82 -37.63
CA LYS A 4 13.82 -57.96 -36.69
C LYS A 4 14.81 -56.99 -36.03
N ARG A 5 14.65 -55.68 -36.24
CA ARG A 5 15.30 -54.63 -35.44
C ARG A 5 14.35 -54.21 -34.32
N THR A 6 14.74 -54.47 -33.09
CA THR A 6 14.04 -54.01 -31.88
C THR A 6 14.53 -52.60 -31.55
N LEU A 7 13.66 -51.59 -31.65
CA LEU A 7 13.94 -50.23 -31.21
C LEU A 7 13.50 -50.08 -29.75
N TRP A 8 14.44 -49.90 -28.83
CA TRP A 8 14.14 -49.54 -27.44
C TRP A 8 13.87 -48.04 -27.36
N LEU A 9 12.65 -47.68 -26.93
CA LEU A 9 12.25 -46.31 -26.67
C LEU A 9 12.61 -45.96 -25.21
N CYS A 10 13.69 -45.22 -25.00
CA CYS A 10 14.00 -44.63 -23.69
C CYS A 10 13.06 -43.43 -23.46
N VAL A 11 12.07 -43.59 -22.58
CA VAL A 11 11.24 -42.50 -22.08
C VAL A 11 12.08 -41.70 -21.09
N PHE A 12 12.54 -40.51 -21.49
CA PHE A 12 13.06 -39.50 -20.56
C PHE A 12 11.89 -38.85 -19.83
N THR A 13 11.63 -39.29 -18.60
CA THR A 13 10.76 -38.57 -17.67
C THR A 13 11.47 -37.26 -17.31
N ILE A 14 11.04 -36.15 -17.91
CA ILE A 14 11.44 -34.82 -17.46
C ILE A 14 10.78 -34.63 -16.09
N CYS A 15 11.53 -34.93 -15.03
CA CYS A 15 11.19 -34.46 -13.69
C CYS A 15 11.29 -32.93 -13.71
N SER A 16 10.15 -32.27 -13.90
CA SER A 16 9.99 -30.86 -13.57
C SER A 16 10.22 -30.73 -12.06
N LEU A 17 11.46 -30.42 -11.68
CA LEU A 17 11.75 -29.96 -10.33
C LEU A 17 10.81 -28.76 -10.06
N PRO A 18 9.97 -28.79 -9.02
CA PRO A 18 9.20 -27.62 -8.68
C PRO A 18 10.21 -26.50 -8.41
N LEU A 19 10.17 -25.43 -9.20
CA LEU A 19 10.78 -24.17 -8.80
C LEU A 19 10.06 -23.78 -7.51
N TRP A 20 10.71 -23.99 -6.36
CA TRP A 20 10.22 -23.44 -5.10
C TRP A 20 10.42 -21.94 -5.22
N ALA A 21 9.38 -21.27 -5.70
CA ALA A 21 9.40 -19.85 -5.93
C ALA A 21 9.69 -19.15 -4.61
N GLN A 22 10.73 -18.31 -4.62
CA GLN A 22 11.16 -17.53 -3.47
C GLN A 22 10.00 -16.70 -2.93
N GLN A 23 9.93 -16.53 -1.61
CA GLN A 23 8.95 -15.64 -0.99
C GLN A 23 9.02 -14.25 -1.63
N THR A 24 7.89 -13.77 -2.13
CA THR A 24 7.69 -12.39 -2.57
C THR A 24 6.71 -11.69 -1.62
N GLN A 25 6.85 -10.37 -1.51
CA GLN A 25 5.98 -9.57 -0.68
C GLN A 25 5.73 -8.19 -1.28
N ALA A 26 4.58 -7.62 -0.91
CA ALA A 26 4.19 -6.26 -1.23
C ALA A 26 3.65 -5.56 0.02
N ASP A 27 3.37 -4.27 -0.11
CA ASP A 27 2.65 -3.49 0.88
C ASP A 27 3.20 -3.60 2.33
N SER A 28 4.52 -3.66 2.46
CA SER A 28 5.17 -3.53 3.77
C SER A 28 4.93 -2.15 4.38
N TYR A 29 4.47 -2.12 5.63
CA TYR A 29 4.37 -0.93 6.47
C TYR A 29 4.79 -1.29 7.89
N THR A 30 5.67 -0.49 8.49
CA THR A 30 6.14 -0.73 9.86
C THR A 30 5.84 0.47 10.76
N ARG A 31 5.14 0.21 11.87
CA ARG A 31 4.95 1.17 12.94
C ARG A 31 5.78 0.76 14.14
N TYR A 32 6.63 1.67 14.60
CA TYR A 32 7.41 1.56 15.83
C TYR A 32 6.73 2.41 16.90
N GLU A 33 6.30 1.82 18.01
CA GLU A 33 5.86 2.54 19.20
C GLU A 33 6.97 2.49 20.25
N LEU A 34 7.60 3.63 20.51
CA LEU A 34 8.65 3.72 21.51
C LEU A 34 8.00 3.55 22.90
N LEU A 35 8.49 2.56 23.65
CA LEU A 35 8.04 2.33 25.03
C LEU A 35 8.79 3.26 25.99
N SER A 36 8.65 3.01 27.29
CA SER A 36 9.41 3.74 28.30
C SER A 36 10.91 3.77 27.91
N PRO A 37 11.54 4.96 27.88
CA PRO A 37 12.95 5.08 27.54
C PRO A 37 13.88 4.20 28.39
N GLU A 38 13.51 3.92 29.64
CA GLU A 38 14.28 3.05 30.54
C GLU A 38 14.32 1.59 30.08
N SER A 39 13.29 1.16 29.34
CA SER A 39 13.23 -0.21 28.82
C SER A 39 14.15 -0.41 27.61
N GLN A 40 14.48 0.67 26.90
CA GLN A 40 15.16 0.63 25.58
C GLN A 40 14.43 -0.29 24.59
N SER A 41 13.11 -0.39 24.76
CA SER A 41 12.23 -1.24 23.97
C SER A 41 11.27 -0.43 23.12
N PHE A 42 10.85 -1.01 22.01
CA PHE A 42 9.82 -0.48 21.14
C PHE A 42 8.97 -1.62 20.59
N ARG A 43 7.67 -1.43 20.58
CA ARG A 43 6.71 -2.33 19.92
C ARG A 43 6.72 -2.07 18.43
N ILE A 44 6.61 -3.12 17.64
CA ILE A 44 6.62 -3.11 16.20
C ILE A 44 5.31 -3.73 15.73
N VAL A 45 4.48 -2.94 15.07
CA VAL A 45 3.35 -3.43 14.28
C VAL A 45 3.77 -3.42 12.82
N TYR A 46 3.91 -4.61 12.24
CA TYR A 46 4.36 -4.79 10.86
C TYR A 46 3.25 -5.42 10.02
N ASP A 47 2.73 -4.64 9.08
CA ASP A 47 1.76 -5.08 8.08
C ASP A 47 2.50 -5.44 6.79
N VAL A 48 2.17 -6.59 6.19
CA VAL A 48 2.78 -7.06 4.94
C VAL A 48 1.83 -7.99 4.17
N SER A 49 1.93 -7.96 2.84
CA SER A 49 1.26 -8.91 1.95
C SER A 49 2.26 -9.93 1.42
N ALA A 50 2.03 -11.23 1.66
CA ALA A 50 2.70 -12.29 0.90
C ALA A 50 2.06 -12.42 -0.48
N THR A 51 2.87 -12.43 -1.54
CA THR A 51 2.39 -12.36 -2.94
C THR A 51 2.75 -13.57 -3.79
N GLN A 52 3.49 -14.53 -3.24
CA GLN A 52 3.89 -15.73 -3.96
C GLN A 52 2.73 -16.71 -4.02
N ALA A 53 2.13 -16.87 -5.21
CA ALA A 53 0.98 -17.75 -5.42
C ALA A 53 1.27 -19.18 -4.92
N GLY A 54 0.29 -19.76 -4.23
CA GLY A 54 0.36 -21.10 -3.66
C GLY A 54 1.15 -21.22 -2.35
N SER A 55 1.89 -20.19 -1.93
CA SER A 55 2.59 -20.22 -0.64
C SER A 55 1.63 -20.42 0.51
N LYS A 56 1.99 -21.31 1.43
CA LYS A 56 1.26 -21.59 2.69
C LYS A 56 1.94 -21.00 3.93
N TYR A 57 3.15 -20.50 3.75
CA TYR A 57 3.97 -19.93 4.81
C TYR A 57 4.51 -18.58 4.40
N TYR A 58 4.73 -17.73 5.40
CA TYR A 58 5.49 -16.49 5.29
C TYR A 58 6.57 -16.45 6.37
N TRP A 59 7.76 -15.99 6.02
CA TRP A 59 8.90 -15.86 6.91
C TRP A 59 9.25 -14.39 7.11
N ASN A 60 9.29 -13.95 8.37
CA ASN A 60 9.81 -12.64 8.73
C ASN A 60 11.16 -12.79 9.45
N THR A 61 12.21 -12.18 8.90
CA THR A 61 13.51 -12.15 9.56
C THR A 61 13.42 -11.38 10.89
N LEU A 62 13.93 -11.99 11.96
CA LEU A 62 14.10 -11.36 13.26
C LEU A 62 15.50 -10.79 13.34
N ARG A 63 15.63 -9.50 13.69
CA ARG A 63 16.92 -8.82 13.55
C ARG A 63 17.91 -9.31 14.61
N LYS A 64 19.05 -9.83 14.13
CA LYS A 64 20.22 -10.13 14.97
C LYS A 64 20.64 -8.93 15.82
N GLY A 65 20.93 -9.19 17.10
CA GLY A 65 21.37 -8.20 18.07
C GLY A 65 20.23 -7.42 18.76
N SER A 66 18.97 -7.71 18.43
CA SER A 66 17.81 -7.26 19.22
C SER A 66 17.27 -8.45 20.03
N GLU A 67 17.00 -8.23 21.31
CA GLU A 67 16.12 -9.15 22.06
C GLU A 67 14.71 -8.94 21.53
N HIS A 68 14.00 -10.03 21.23
CA HIS A 68 12.69 -9.97 20.59
C HIS A 68 11.67 -10.87 21.27
N THR A 69 10.44 -10.37 21.34
CA THR A 69 9.26 -11.11 21.76
C THR A 69 8.19 -10.94 20.68
N VAL A 70 7.59 -12.03 20.22
CA VAL A 70 6.46 -11.98 19.28
C VAL A 70 5.18 -12.11 20.10
N ASP A 71 4.37 -11.06 20.08
CA ASP A 71 3.18 -10.94 20.91
C ASP A 71 1.97 -11.59 20.22
N ALA A 72 1.82 -11.35 18.91
CA ALA A 72 0.75 -11.94 18.11
C ALA A 72 1.02 -11.84 16.60
N VAL A 73 0.35 -12.70 15.83
CA VAL A 73 0.29 -12.60 14.37
C VAL A 73 -1.16 -12.80 13.93
N TYR A 74 -1.63 -11.96 13.01
CA TYR A 74 -3.02 -11.96 12.54
C TYR A 74 -3.12 -12.01 11.02
N ASP A 75 -4.17 -12.68 10.53
CA ASP A 75 -4.65 -12.58 9.16
C ASP A 75 -5.53 -11.34 9.04
N LEU A 76 -5.07 -10.33 8.28
CA LEU A 76 -5.78 -9.06 8.14
C LEU A 76 -7.10 -9.20 7.37
N TYR A 77 -7.28 -10.27 6.61
CA TYR A 77 -8.57 -10.55 5.96
C TYR A 77 -9.66 -10.86 6.97
N SER A 78 -9.44 -11.88 7.81
CA SER A 78 -10.45 -12.38 8.76
C SER A 78 -10.37 -11.76 10.16
N GLY A 79 -9.26 -11.11 10.50
CA GLY A 79 -8.97 -10.62 11.84
C GLY A 79 -8.54 -11.71 12.83
N LYS A 80 -8.40 -12.97 12.39
CA LYS A 80 -8.07 -14.11 13.25
C LYS A 80 -6.55 -14.23 13.47
N ALA A 81 -6.18 -14.79 14.62
CA ALA A 81 -4.79 -15.14 14.91
C ALA A 81 -4.28 -16.23 13.96
N LEU A 82 -3.01 -16.12 13.56
CA LEU A 82 -2.29 -17.12 12.78
C LEU A 82 -1.40 -17.96 13.68
N LYS A 83 -1.11 -19.19 13.25
CA LYS A 83 -0.08 -20.02 13.88
C LYS A 83 1.29 -19.59 13.41
N TRP A 84 2.25 -19.60 14.31
CA TRP A 84 3.63 -19.22 14.02
C TRP A 84 4.59 -19.86 15.01
N GLU A 85 5.85 -19.93 14.61
CA GLU A 85 6.97 -20.35 15.44
C GLU A 85 8.24 -19.56 15.06
N ILE A 86 9.17 -19.45 16.01
CA ILE A 86 10.50 -18.90 15.75
C ILE A 86 11.43 -20.06 15.45
N VAL A 87 12.09 -20.01 14.29
CA VAL A 87 13.00 -21.05 13.82
C VAL A 87 14.35 -20.45 13.44
N GLU A 88 15.42 -21.21 13.69
CA GLU A 88 16.76 -20.86 13.22
C GLU A 88 16.83 -20.88 11.69
N GLY A 89 17.81 -20.15 11.12
CA GLY A 89 18.00 -20.04 9.67
C GLY A 89 18.10 -21.39 8.93
N LYS A 90 18.80 -22.38 9.51
CA LYS A 90 18.90 -23.73 8.91
C LYS A 90 17.54 -24.42 8.81
N THR A 91 16.73 -24.33 9.86
CA THR A 91 15.37 -24.86 9.89
C THR A 91 14.48 -24.11 8.91
N ALA A 92 14.61 -22.78 8.81
CA ALA A 92 13.89 -21.99 7.81
C ALA A 92 14.20 -22.45 6.37
N LYS A 93 15.48 -22.73 6.05
CA LYS A 93 15.86 -23.31 4.73
C LYS A 93 15.20 -24.65 4.49
N ALA A 94 15.28 -25.56 5.46
CA ALA A 94 14.67 -26.89 5.37
C ALA A 94 13.15 -26.81 5.18
N ASN A 95 12.50 -25.81 5.79
CA ASN A 95 11.07 -25.54 5.68
C ASN A 95 10.66 -24.77 4.41
N GLY A 96 11.60 -24.45 3.52
CA GLY A 96 11.34 -23.87 2.20
C GLY A 96 11.72 -22.40 2.02
N HIS A 97 12.28 -21.73 3.04
CA HIS A 97 12.90 -20.41 2.88
C HIS A 97 14.33 -20.55 2.34
N VAL A 98 14.46 -20.93 1.06
CA VAL A 98 15.71 -21.35 0.40
C VAL A 98 16.91 -20.42 0.64
N TYR A 99 16.68 -19.11 0.72
CA TYR A 99 17.74 -18.09 0.88
C TYR A 99 17.85 -17.53 2.31
N ALA A 100 17.31 -18.22 3.31
CA ALA A 100 17.51 -17.80 4.70
C ALA A 100 19.01 -17.70 5.01
N SER A 101 19.44 -16.63 5.67
CA SER A 101 20.74 -16.61 6.34
C SER A 101 20.75 -17.57 7.53
N ASP A 102 21.86 -18.27 7.75
CA ASP A 102 22.03 -19.19 8.89
C ASP A 102 22.32 -18.46 10.22
N ASP A 103 22.60 -17.15 10.17
CA ASP A 103 23.12 -16.38 11.31
C ASP A 103 22.05 -15.55 12.05
N THR A 104 20.77 -15.81 11.77
CA THR A 104 19.63 -15.09 12.33
C THR A 104 18.39 -15.99 12.40
N ASP A 105 17.43 -15.59 13.24
CA ASP A 105 16.17 -16.31 13.40
C ASP A 105 15.07 -15.76 12.48
N TYR A 106 14.09 -16.61 12.22
CA TYR A 106 12.92 -16.30 11.39
C TYR A 106 11.65 -16.62 12.15
N LEU A 107 10.70 -15.70 12.09
CA LEU A 107 9.32 -15.98 12.46
C LEU A 107 8.64 -16.64 11.25
N GLN A 108 8.43 -17.96 11.32
CA GLN A 108 7.69 -18.72 10.33
C GLN A 108 6.20 -18.69 10.69
N ILE A 109 5.38 -18.21 9.75
CA ILE A 109 3.94 -18.00 9.92
C ILE A 109 3.20 -18.92 8.97
N GLU A 110 2.28 -19.73 9.50
CA GLU A 110 1.32 -20.50 8.70
C GLU A 110 0.19 -19.57 8.26
N LEU A 111 -0.01 -19.43 6.95
CA LEU A 111 -1.04 -18.57 6.38
C LEU A 111 -2.43 -19.20 6.55
N ALA A 112 -3.46 -18.38 6.79
CA ALA A 112 -4.84 -18.84 6.95
C ALA A 112 -5.36 -19.60 5.72
N ARG A 113 -4.78 -19.33 4.56
CA ARG A 113 -5.05 -19.98 3.27
C ARG A 113 -3.82 -19.81 2.36
N PRO A 114 -3.62 -20.69 1.36
CA PRO A 114 -2.62 -20.46 0.33
C PRO A 114 -2.84 -19.12 -0.38
N VAL A 115 -1.76 -18.42 -0.74
CA VAL A 115 -1.86 -17.17 -1.50
C VAL A 115 -2.57 -17.44 -2.85
N PRO A 116 -3.68 -16.74 -3.17
CA PRO A 116 -4.38 -16.94 -4.43
C PRO A 116 -3.54 -16.53 -5.66
N GLN A 117 -3.87 -17.08 -6.82
CA GLN A 117 -3.24 -16.67 -8.08
C GLN A 117 -3.50 -15.18 -8.36
N GLY A 118 -2.41 -14.39 -8.45
CA GLY A 118 -2.52 -12.94 -8.61
C GLY A 118 -3.29 -12.25 -7.47
N GLY A 119 -3.27 -12.86 -6.28
CA GLY A 119 -3.81 -12.36 -5.02
C GLY A 119 -2.70 -12.19 -3.97
N GLU A 120 -3.11 -12.04 -2.72
CA GLU A 120 -2.24 -11.73 -1.59
C GLU A 120 -2.70 -12.45 -0.32
N ALA A 121 -1.79 -12.75 0.61
CA ALA A 121 -2.14 -13.05 2.00
C ALA A 121 -1.64 -11.92 2.90
N ARG A 122 -2.56 -11.15 3.48
CA ARG A 122 -2.23 -9.97 4.29
C ARG A 122 -2.07 -10.33 5.77
N ILE A 123 -0.92 -9.97 6.33
CA ILE A 123 -0.47 -10.39 7.64
C ILE A 123 -0.16 -9.14 8.48
N ARG A 124 -0.54 -9.17 9.75
CA ARG A 124 -0.03 -8.25 10.77
C ARG A 124 0.79 -9.01 11.79
N ILE A 125 2.02 -8.58 12.00
CA ILE A 125 2.92 -9.10 13.02
C ILE A 125 3.06 -8.05 14.11
N ASP A 126 2.79 -8.46 15.34
CA ASP A 126 2.97 -7.66 16.55
C ASP A 126 4.11 -8.25 17.37
N LYS A 127 5.16 -7.47 17.58
CA LYS A 127 6.37 -7.91 18.27
C LYS A 127 7.04 -6.76 19.00
N THR A 128 7.72 -7.05 20.09
CA THR A 128 8.46 -6.07 20.87
C THR A 128 9.95 -6.35 20.78
N TYR A 129 10.73 -5.31 20.43
CA TYR A 129 12.19 -5.39 20.40
C TYR A 129 12.77 -4.56 21.54
N LYS A 130 13.81 -5.09 22.19
CA LYS A 130 14.73 -4.34 23.03
C LYS A 130 16.08 -4.25 22.30
N ASP A 131 16.50 -3.02 22.02
CA ASP A 131 17.66 -2.75 21.18
C ASP A 131 18.30 -1.42 21.61
N THR A 132 19.30 -1.54 22.47
CA THR A 132 19.98 -0.41 23.11
C THR A 132 20.79 0.45 22.14
N LYS A 133 21.12 -0.07 20.96
CA LYS A 133 21.79 0.68 19.90
C LYS A 133 20.80 1.51 19.09
N SER A 134 19.56 1.05 18.99
CA SER A 134 18.52 1.71 18.21
C SER A 134 17.68 2.70 19.01
N TYR A 135 17.52 2.48 20.32
CA TYR A 135 16.72 3.35 21.19
C TYR A 135 17.41 3.57 22.53
N TYR A 136 17.83 4.82 22.78
CA TYR A 136 18.65 5.17 23.94
C TYR A 136 18.44 6.63 24.38
N LYS A 137 19.07 7.01 25.49
CA LYS A 137 19.07 8.39 26.01
C LYS A 137 20.41 9.09 25.81
N GLU A 138 20.36 10.37 25.51
CA GLU A 138 21.46 11.35 25.55
C GLU A 138 21.05 12.46 26.54
N GLY A 139 21.32 12.29 27.83
CA GLY A 139 20.81 13.19 28.87
C GLY A 139 19.27 13.10 28.99
N ASP A 140 18.58 14.23 28.80
CA ASP A 140 17.11 14.31 28.77
C ASP A 140 16.49 14.01 27.39
N VAL A 141 17.32 13.87 26.35
CA VAL A 141 16.87 13.56 24.99
C VAL A 141 16.81 12.05 24.80
N ILE A 142 15.73 11.56 24.23
CA ILE A 142 15.63 10.19 23.71
C ILE A 142 15.97 10.21 22.22
N VAL A 143 16.70 9.18 21.78
CA VAL A 143 17.13 9.02 20.39
C VAL A 143 16.64 7.68 19.87
N PHE A 144 15.94 7.71 18.73
CA PHE A 144 15.66 6.54 17.92
C PHE A 144 16.53 6.62 16.66
N ASN A 145 17.55 5.77 16.57
CA ASN A 145 18.52 5.73 15.49
C ASN A 145 18.53 4.34 14.84
N ARG A 146 18.00 4.22 13.63
CA ARG A 146 17.89 2.92 12.97
C ARG A 146 17.91 3.04 11.45
N SER A 147 18.69 2.15 10.82
CA SER A 147 18.58 1.93 9.37
C SER A 147 17.30 1.15 9.04
N LEU A 148 16.42 1.77 8.26
CA LEU A 148 15.09 1.26 7.90
C LEU A 148 14.99 0.99 6.40
N GLY A 149 14.93 -0.29 6.02
CA GLY A 149 14.80 -0.73 4.63
C GLY A 149 13.35 -0.75 4.11
N ILE A 150 12.37 -0.86 5.01
CA ILE A 150 10.96 -0.84 4.66
C ILE A 150 10.59 0.55 4.12
N LYS A 151 9.79 0.59 3.05
CA LYS A 151 9.52 1.83 2.30
C LYS A 151 8.48 2.73 2.96
N ARG A 152 7.77 2.25 3.97
CA ARG A 152 6.68 2.99 4.63
C ARG A 152 6.79 2.75 6.14
N ASN A 153 7.02 3.81 6.90
CA ASN A 153 7.25 3.70 8.34
C ASN A 153 6.52 4.78 9.13
N ALA A 154 6.21 4.45 10.38
CA ALA A 154 5.81 5.39 11.41
C ALA A 154 6.56 5.13 12.72
N ILE A 155 6.93 6.18 13.42
CA ILE A 155 7.52 6.17 14.75
C ILE A 155 6.57 6.96 15.67
N VAL A 156 6.15 6.35 16.77
CA VAL A 156 5.31 6.99 17.78
C VAL A 156 6.12 7.17 19.05
N LEU A 157 6.23 8.43 19.48
CA LEU A 157 6.95 8.79 20.69
C LEU A 157 6.18 8.32 21.94
N PRO A 158 6.87 8.16 23.08
CA PRO A 158 6.20 7.97 24.36
C PRO A 158 5.28 9.15 24.67
N GLU A 159 4.34 8.95 25.59
CA GLU A 159 3.51 10.04 26.09
C GLU A 159 4.36 11.15 26.71
N ASN A 160 3.91 12.40 26.57
CA ASN A 160 4.58 13.59 27.10
C ASN A 160 5.97 13.88 26.49
N TYR A 161 6.20 13.54 25.22
CA TYR A 161 7.41 13.93 24.47
C TYR A 161 7.10 14.85 23.29
N GLU A 162 7.99 15.80 23.02
CA GLU A 162 8.05 16.54 21.77
C GLU A 162 9.19 16.04 20.88
N VAL A 163 8.97 16.07 19.56
CA VAL A 163 10.02 15.82 18.57
C VAL A 163 10.85 17.10 18.39
N ILE A 164 12.17 16.98 18.53
CA ILE A 164 13.12 18.11 18.39
C ILE A 164 14.12 17.91 17.26
N GLY A 165 14.19 16.70 16.67
CA GLY A 165 15.01 16.41 15.51
C GLY A 165 14.45 15.24 14.72
N CYS A 166 14.47 15.34 13.39
CA CYS A 166 14.19 14.25 12.47
C CYS A 166 15.01 14.48 11.20
N ASN A 167 15.90 13.56 10.85
CA ASN A 167 16.80 13.71 9.70
C ASN A 167 16.17 13.30 8.35
N HIS A 168 14.86 13.03 8.31
CA HIS A 168 14.15 12.59 7.12
C HIS A 168 12.79 13.27 6.95
N PRO A 169 12.39 13.70 5.74
CA PRO A 169 11.09 14.33 5.51
C PRO A 169 9.93 13.47 5.98
N SER A 170 9.11 14.01 6.90
CA SER A 170 8.07 13.23 7.59
C SER A 170 6.79 14.03 7.79
N GLN A 171 5.65 13.34 7.76
CA GLN A 171 4.39 13.85 8.28
C GLN A 171 4.34 13.66 9.80
N ILE A 172 3.94 14.70 10.53
CA ILE A 172 3.79 14.68 11.98
C ILE A 172 2.30 14.85 12.33
N ASN A 173 1.75 13.89 13.07
CA ASN A 173 0.39 13.94 13.58
C ASN A 173 0.35 13.68 15.09
N THR A 174 -0.61 14.25 15.79
CA THR A 174 -0.92 13.90 17.18
C THR A 174 -2.01 12.84 17.18
N GLU A 175 -1.75 11.69 17.81
CA GLU A 175 -2.74 10.62 17.96
C GLU A 175 -3.83 11.03 18.95
N ALA A 176 -4.95 10.29 18.96
CA ALA A 176 -6.03 10.53 19.92
C ALA A 176 -5.56 10.42 21.40
N SER A 177 -4.52 9.62 21.66
CA SER A 177 -3.85 9.52 22.96
C SER A 177 -2.96 10.71 23.32
N GLY A 178 -2.77 11.66 22.41
CA GLY A 178 -1.85 12.80 22.59
C GLY A 178 -0.39 12.50 22.22
N ARG A 179 -0.03 11.24 21.93
CA ARG A 179 1.31 10.87 21.45
C ARG A 179 1.60 11.47 20.08
N ILE A 180 2.86 11.83 19.83
CA ILE A 180 3.30 12.33 18.53
C ILE A 180 3.71 11.15 17.63
N LYS A 181 3.10 11.08 16.45
CA LYS A 181 3.45 10.13 15.38
C LYS A 181 4.19 10.85 14.26
N ILE A 182 5.37 10.33 13.92
CA ILE A 182 6.22 10.75 12.81
C ILE A 182 6.16 9.65 11.75
N SER A 183 5.74 9.96 10.52
CA SER A 183 5.55 8.95 9.47
C SER A 183 6.14 9.42 8.14
N PHE A 184 6.72 8.50 7.37
CA PHE A 184 7.39 8.84 6.11
C PHE A 184 7.31 7.72 5.08
N LEU A 185 7.48 8.12 3.81
CA LEU A 185 7.69 7.25 2.66
C LEU A 185 9.16 7.33 2.27
N ASN A 186 9.79 6.20 1.98
CA ASN A 186 11.12 6.12 1.39
C ASN A 186 10.96 5.69 -0.08
N ASP A 187 11.14 6.63 -0.99
CA ASP A 187 11.13 6.43 -2.45
C ASP A 187 12.53 6.15 -3.03
N GLY A 188 13.57 6.26 -2.20
CA GLY A 188 14.96 5.94 -2.56
C GLY A 188 15.20 4.43 -2.73
N VAL A 189 16.36 4.09 -3.30
CA VAL A 189 16.77 2.69 -3.48
C VAL A 189 17.24 2.06 -2.17
N GLY A 190 18.01 2.81 -1.38
CA GLY A 190 18.60 2.35 -0.12
C GLY A 190 17.65 2.35 1.08
N ALA A 191 18.16 1.82 2.19
CA ALA A 191 17.56 2.01 3.50
C ALA A 191 17.80 3.44 4.01
N VAL A 192 16.88 3.96 4.83
CA VAL A 192 17.02 5.28 5.45
C VAL A 192 17.79 5.13 6.77
N PRO A 193 18.96 5.77 6.97
CA PRO A 193 19.60 5.86 8.28
C PRO A 193 18.85 6.88 9.15
N LEU A 194 17.66 6.50 9.61
CA LEU A 194 16.76 7.39 10.32
C LEU A 194 17.30 7.72 11.71
N GLU A 195 17.29 9.00 12.04
CA GLU A 195 17.48 9.50 13.40
C GLU A 195 16.31 10.42 13.77
N ILE A 196 15.68 10.12 14.91
CA ILE A 196 14.69 10.96 15.56
C ILE A 196 15.18 11.28 16.97
N LYS A 197 15.16 12.57 17.32
CA LYS A 197 15.43 13.07 18.67
C LYS A 197 14.16 13.65 19.25
N ALA A 198 13.87 13.30 20.50
CA ALA A 198 12.73 13.82 21.24
C ALA A 198 13.12 14.12 22.68
N ARG A 199 12.40 15.03 23.34
CA ARG A 199 12.61 15.33 24.76
C ARG A 199 11.27 15.41 25.50
N PRO A 200 11.26 15.24 26.83
CA PRO A 200 10.07 15.43 27.63
C PRO A 200 9.47 16.82 27.43
N LEU A 201 8.14 16.89 27.32
CA LEU A 201 7.40 18.13 27.41
C LEU A 201 7.57 18.74 28.81
N LYS A 202 7.62 20.06 28.87
CA LYS A 202 7.50 20.76 30.15
C LYS A 202 6.11 20.52 30.76
N ASN A 203 6.04 20.43 32.08
CA ASN A 203 4.79 20.23 32.82
C ASN A 203 3.73 21.28 32.43
N GLY A 204 2.47 20.84 32.27
CA GLY A 204 1.32 21.72 31.99
C GLY A 204 0.99 21.94 30.51
N VAL A 205 1.78 21.41 29.57
CA VAL A 205 1.45 21.48 28.12
C VAL A 205 0.32 20.50 27.79
N THR A 206 -0.82 21.04 27.36
CA THR A 206 -1.93 20.23 26.84
C THR A 206 -1.86 20.19 25.31
N THR A 207 -1.84 18.99 24.71
CA THR A 207 -1.78 18.82 23.25
C THR A 207 -3.15 18.90 22.55
N SER A 208 -4.26 18.95 23.31
CA SER A 208 -5.60 19.08 22.76
C SER A 208 -5.88 20.49 22.23
N ARG A 209 -6.29 20.62 20.96
CA ARG A 209 -6.81 21.88 20.41
C ARG A 209 -8.19 22.18 20.99
N LYS A 210 -8.26 23.05 22.00
CA LYS A 210 -9.52 23.62 22.50
C LYS A 210 -9.56 25.11 22.10
N GLY A 211 -10.55 25.51 21.33
CA GLY A 211 -10.71 26.91 20.91
C GLY A 211 -11.88 27.11 19.94
N GLN A 212 -12.55 28.25 20.03
CA GLN A 212 -13.56 28.64 19.04
C GLN A 212 -12.89 28.97 17.71
N ASN A 213 -13.57 28.65 16.61
CA ASN A 213 -13.11 29.04 15.28
C ASN A 213 -13.15 30.58 15.19
N PRO A 214 -12.02 31.29 14.98
CA PRO A 214 -11.97 32.74 14.82
C PRO A 214 -12.71 33.23 13.56
N TRP A 215 -13.11 32.31 12.67
CA TRP A 215 -13.93 32.59 11.49
C TRP A 215 -15.28 31.88 11.60
N PRO A 216 -16.27 32.47 12.28
CA PRO A 216 -17.61 31.87 12.44
C PRO A 216 -18.31 31.64 11.09
N ASP A 217 -18.04 32.49 10.09
CA ASP A 217 -18.58 32.37 8.74
C ASP A 217 -17.77 31.44 7.82
N TYR A 218 -16.75 30.75 8.35
CA TYR A 218 -16.01 29.77 7.55
C TYR A 218 -16.93 28.63 7.14
N LYS A 219 -17.25 28.58 5.85
CA LYS A 219 -17.93 27.46 5.23
C LYS A 219 -16.89 26.60 4.50
N PRO A 220 -16.86 25.29 4.72
CA PRO A 220 -16.14 24.38 3.83
C PRO A 220 -16.67 24.59 2.41
N SER A 221 -15.78 24.89 1.45
CA SER A 221 -16.19 25.02 0.04
C SER A 221 -16.20 23.64 -0.63
N PRO A 222 -17.24 23.31 -1.43
CA PRO A 222 -17.27 22.12 -2.27
C PRO A 222 -16.19 22.13 -3.37
N GLN A 223 -15.67 23.30 -3.73
CA GLN A 223 -14.79 23.55 -4.89
C GLN A 223 -13.30 23.64 -4.51
N GLY A 224 -12.94 23.42 -3.24
CA GLY A 224 -11.56 23.43 -2.77
C GLY A 224 -11.37 24.17 -1.45
N ARG A 225 -10.12 24.31 -0.98
CA ARG A 225 -9.83 25.04 0.26
C ARG A 225 -9.93 26.55 0.03
N ASP A 226 -10.52 27.28 0.98
CA ASP A 226 -10.32 28.73 1.08
C ASP A 226 -8.83 29.00 1.36
N LYS A 227 -8.12 29.54 0.36
CA LYS A 227 -6.67 29.79 0.47
C LYS A 227 -6.36 31.05 1.31
N SER A 228 -7.36 31.85 1.67
CA SER A 228 -7.21 33.07 2.47
C SER A 228 -7.27 32.84 3.99
N LYS A 229 -7.70 31.66 4.44
CA LYS A 229 -7.90 31.33 5.86
C LYS A 229 -7.03 30.15 6.30
N ALA A 230 -6.66 30.12 7.60
CA ALA A 230 -5.90 29.01 8.15
C ALA A 230 -6.77 27.75 8.34
N ARG A 231 -6.11 26.60 8.35
CA ARG A 231 -6.74 25.29 8.39
C ARG A 231 -6.85 24.73 9.82
N LEU A 232 -7.66 25.37 10.67
CA LEU A 232 -7.67 25.11 12.12
C LEU A 232 -8.10 23.69 12.50
N ASN A 233 -9.07 23.14 11.77
CA ASN A 233 -9.60 21.79 11.99
C ASN A 233 -9.13 20.78 10.92
N TYR A 234 -8.05 21.11 10.19
CA TYR A 234 -7.57 20.21 9.14
C TYR A 234 -6.91 18.98 9.73
N THR A 235 -7.49 17.85 9.39
CA THR A 235 -6.91 16.53 9.55
C THR A 235 -6.37 16.08 8.20
N PHE A 236 -5.33 15.24 8.24
CA PHE A 236 -4.78 14.63 7.05
C PHE A 236 -4.61 13.13 7.28
N ASN A 237 -4.63 12.38 6.18
CA ASN A 237 -4.35 10.96 6.23
C ASN A 237 -2.84 10.72 6.19
N GLU A 238 -2.39 9.77 6.99
CA GLU A 238 -1.02 9.28 6.94
C GLU A 238 -0.73 8.64 5.58
N ARG A 239 0.19 9.24 4.82
CA ARG A 239 0.59 8.76 3.49
C ARG A 239 1.37 7.46 3.56
N ALA A 240 2.11 7.21 4.65
CA ALA A 240 2.82 5.95 4.86
C ALA A 240 1.88 4.74 5.04
N PHE A 241 0.72 4.95 5.68
CA PHE A 241 -0.26 3.88 5.92
C PHE A 241 -1.23 3.66 4.76
N GLN A 242 -1.36 4.63 3.86
CA GLN A 242 -2.20 4.47 2.68
C GLN A 242 -1.71 3.29 1.83
N ASP A 243 -2.59 2.30 1.70
CA ASP A 243 -2.36 1.07 0.95
C ASP A 243 -3.01 1.10 -0.43
N ARG A 244 -3.85 2.09 -0.76
CA ARG A 244 -4.47 2.19 -2.08
C ARG A 244 -3.46 2.52 -3.19
N GLU A 245 -3.35 1.63 -4.16
CA GLU A 245 -2.52 1.77 -5.36
C GLU A 245 -3.42 1.82 -6.60
N ILE A 246 -3.00 2.55 -7.64
CA ILE A 246 -3.67 2.58 -8.94
C ILE A 246 -2.63 2.34 -10.03
N VAL A 247 -2.90 1.41 -10.94
CA VAL A 247 -2.06 1.15 -12.11
C VAL A 247 -2.86 1.40 -13.37
N TYR A 248 -2.33 2.28 -14.22
CA TYR A 248 -2.88 2.65 -15.52
C TYR A 248 -2.08 1.97 -16.63
N PHE A 249 -2.78 1.31 -17.55
CA PHE A 249 -2.26 0.67 -18.73
C PHE A 249 -2.80 1.43 -19.94
N LEU A 250 -1.97 2.30 -20.50
CA LEU A 250 -2.36 3.12 -21.65
C LEU A 250 -2.56 2.24 -22.87
N GLN A 251 -3.69 2.38 -23.56
CA GLN A 251 -3.88 1.77 -24.89
C GLN A 251 -3.37 2.74 -25.96
N GLN A 252 -3.47 2.41 -27.24
CA GLN A 252 -3.07 3.36 -28.29
C GLN A 252 -3.85 4.69 -28.14
N PRO A 253 -3.19 5.86 -28.23
CA PRO A 253 -3.79 7.15 -27.86
C PRO A 253 -4.96 7.56 -28.75
N GLU A 254 -5.05 7.03 -29.97
CA GLU A 254 -6.19 7.22 -30.89
C GLU A 254 -7.49 6.65 -30.33
N THR A 255 -7.41 5.71 -29.38
CA THR A 255 -8.58 5.11 -28.74
C THR A 255 -9.11 5.95 -27.58
N HIS A 256 -8.35 6.96 -27.12
CA HIS A 256 -8.61 7.71 -25.89
C HIS A 256 -8.81 6.83 -24.66
N SER A 257 -8.33 5.59 -24.71
CA SER A 257 -8.67 4.55 -23.74
C SER A 257 -7.47 4.03 -22.96
N PHE A 258 -7.73 3.62 -21.73
CA PHE A 258 -6.76 2.99 -20.87
C PHE A 258 -7.47 2.02 -19.94
N ARG A 259 -6.84 0.88 -19.68
CA ARG A 259 -7.28 0.00 -18.60
C ARG A 259 -6.65 0.49 -17.31
N LEU A 260 -7.36 0.40 -16.20
CA LEU A 260 -6.74 0.52 -14.90
C LEU A 260 -7.17 -0.62 -13.99
N TYR A 261 -6.34 -0.89 -12.99
CA TYR A 261 -6.83 -1.46 -11.75
C TYR A 261 -6.48 -0.55 -10.58
N HIS A 262 -7.26 -0.65 -9.52
CA HIS A 262 -6.87 -0.10 -8.24
C HIS A 262 -7.21 -1.05 -7.11
N ASP A 263 -6.31 -1.07 -6.13
CA ASP A 263 -6.45 -1.92 -4.98
C ASP A 263 -6.95 -1.09 -3.80
N TYR A 264 -8.02 -1.53 -3.16
CA TYR A 264 -8.68 -0.81 -2.07
C TYR A 264 -8.91 -1.74 -0.88
N THR A 265 -8.59 -1.24 0.32
CA THR A 265 -8.88 -1.97 1.55
C THR A 265 -10.06 -1.32 2.28
N GLU A 266 -11.16 -2.05 2.43
CA GLU A 266 -12.25 -1.69 3.33
C GLU A 266 -12.01 -2.31 4.72
N LYS A 267 -12.10 -1.48 5.76
CA LYS A 267 -11.86 -1.87 7.15
C LYS A 267 -13.05 -1.53 8.06
N ARG A 268 -14.04 -0.79 7.55
CA ARG A 268 -15.19 -0.33 8.33
C ARG A 268 -16.19 -1.48 8.50
N PRO A 269 -16.50 -1.88 9.74
CA PRO A 269 -17.47 -2.93 9.99
C PRO A 269 -18.84 -2.61 9.39
N GLY A 270 -19.51 -3.63 8.86
CA GLY A 270 -20.84 -3.53 8.27
C GLY A 270 -20.88 -2.99 6.84
N ILE A 271 -19.78 -2.45 6.30
CA ILE A 271 -19.74 -2.05 4.88
C ILE A 271 -19.71 -3.31 4.01
N ASP A 272 -20.60 -3.34 3.02
CA ASP A 272 -20.92 -4.47 2.13
C ASP A 272 -20.77 -4.13 0.63
N LYS A 273 -20.31 -2.90 0.34
CA LYS A 273 -20.15 -2.43 -1.03
C LYS A 273 -19.07 -1.36 -1.13
N TYR A 274 -18.50 -1.27 -2.33
CA TYR A 274 -17.68 -0.16 -2.76
C TYR A 274 -18.32 0.49 -3.98
N VAL A 275 -18.32 1.81 -4.01
CA VAL A 275 -18.96 2.60 -5.07
C VAL A 275 -17.91 3.46 -5.73
N ASN A 276 -17.69 3.24 -7.03
CA ASN A 276 -16.83 4.07 -7.86
C ASN A 276 -17.68 5.01 -8.72
N ILE A 277 -17.45 6.31 -8.60
CA ILE A 277 -18.14 7.30 -9.43
C ILE A 277 -17.28 7.60 -10.65
N VAL A 278 -17.85 7.37 -11.83
CA VAL A 278 -17.17 7.67 -13.10
C VAL A 278 -17.04 9.19 -13.23
N ARG A 279 -15.84 9.65 -13.56
CA ARG A 279 -15.56 11.08 -13.67
C ARG A 279 -16.36 11.70 -14.82
N PRO A 280 -16.87 12.94 -14.67
CA PRO A 280 -17.47 13.66 -15.78
C PRO A 280 -16.53 13.73 -16.99
N GLY A 281 -17.07 13.43 -18.17
CA GLY A 281 -16.32 13.36 -19.43
C GLY A 281 -15.60 12.03 -19.68
N SER A 282 -15.69 11.07 -18.76
CA SER A 282 -15.20 9.70 -18.96
C SER A 282 -16.35 8.71 -19.14
N LYS A 283 -16.07 7.58 -19.78
CA LYS A 283 -16.94 6.39 -19.77
C LYS A 283 -16.18 5.20 -19.22
N ALA A 284 -16.80 4.43 -18.34
CA ALA A 284 -16.25 3.18 -17.83
C ALA A 284 -16.85 1.98 -18.59
N SER A 285 -16.07 0.92 -18.75
CA SER A 285 -16.51 -0.32 -19.40
C SER A 285 -15.74 -1.52 -18.84
N LYS A 286 -16.33 -2.70 -19.03
CA LYS A 286 -15.78 -3.99 -18.57
C LYS A 286 -15.36 -3.98 -17.09
N PRO A 287 -16.20 -3.48 -16.17
CA PRO A 287 -15.82 -3.45 -14.78
C PRO A 287 -15.79 -4.87 -14.22
N SER A 288 -14.74 -5.19 -13.47
CA SER A 288 -14.64 -6.43 -12.70
C SER A 288 -13.99 -6.14 -11.35
N ALA A 289 -14.22 -7.02 -10.39
CA ALA A 289 -13.53 -6.92 -9.11
C ALA A 289 -13.37 -8.29 -8.48
N LYS A 290 -12.34 -8.42 -7.66
CA LYS A 290 -12.09 -9.62 -6.86
C LYS A 290 -11.53 -9.27 -5.49
N ILE A 291 -11.68 -10.17 -4.53
CA ILE A 291 -10.98 -10.10 -3.25
C ILE A 291 -9.57 -10.68 -3.43
N LEU A 292 -8.54 -9.86 -3.26
CA LEU A 292 -7.14 -10.30 -3.38
C LEU A 292 -6.76 -11.33 -2.31
N ASP A 293 -7.39 -11.26 -1.14
CA ASP A 293 -7.14 -12.19 -0.02
C ASP A 293 -7.57 -13.65 -0.30
N THR A 294 -8.61 -13.84 -1.11
CA THR A 294 -9.26 -15.16 -1.33
C THR A 294 -9.29 -15.59 -2.78
N GLY A 295 -9.14 -14.65 -3.73
CA GLY A 295 -9.37 -14.87 -5.16
C GLY A 295 -10.85 -14.89 -5.55
N GLU A 296 -11.76 -14.57 -4.64
CA GLU A 296 -13.20 -14.52 -4.92
C GLU A 296 -13.52 -13.42 -5.92
N GLU A 297 -14.13 -13.78 -7.05
CA GLU A 297 -14.69 -12.84 -8.02
C GLU A 297 -15.99 -12.23 -7.46
N LEU A 298 -16.09 -10.91 -7.53
CA LEU A 298 -17.18 -10.14 -6.94
C LEU A 298 -18.23 -9.76 -7.96
N LYS A 299 -19.47 -9.63 -7.49
CA LYS A 299 -20.56 -9.10 -8.31
C LYS A 299 -20.35 -7.59 -8.52
N VAL A 300 -20.42 -7.18 -9.78
CA VAL A 300 -20.29 -5.78 -10.18
C VAL A 300 -21.52 -5.33 -10.97
N GLU A 301 -22.06 -4.16 -10.64
CA GLU A 301 -23.18 -3.53 -11.33
C GLU A 301 -22.79 -2.13 -11.80
N THR A 302 -23.24 -1.72 -12.98
CA THR A 302 -23.15 -0.32 -13.45
C THR A 302 -24.53 0.28 -13.36
N LEU A 303 -24.67 1.38 -12.63
CA LEU A 303 -25.93 2.09 -12.40
C LEU A 303 -25.84 3.50 -12.97
N ARG A 304 -26.95 4.02 -13.49
CA ARG A 304 -27.04 5.40 -14.01
C ARG A 304 -28.18 6.19 -13.38
N GLY A 305 -27.92 7.45 -13.07
CA GLY A 305 -28.92 8.40 -12.60
C GLY A 305 -29.84 7.84 -11.51
N LYS A 306 -31.14 7.76 -11.79
CA LYS A 306 -32.17 7.33 -10.83
C LYS A 306 -32.00 5.89 -10.32
N GLU A 307 -31.33 5.01 -11.06
CA GLU A 307 -31.05 3.63 -10.63
C GLU A 307 -30.18 3.59 -9.37
N ILE A 308 -29.26 4.56 -9.24
CA ILE A 308 -28.36 4.70 -8.09
C ILE A 308 -29.16 4.91 -6.81
N THR A 309 -30.05 5.91 -6.83
CA THR A 309 -30.93 6.22 -5.70
C THR A 309 -31.94 5.12 -5.42
N ALA A 310 -32.47 4.46 -6.46
CA ALA A 310 -33.39 3.34 -6.31
C ALA A 310 -32.75 2.12 -5.62
N LYS A 311 -31.42 1.98 -5.72
CA LYS A 311 -30.62 0.96 -5.02
C LYS A 311 -30.19 1.37 -3.61
N GLY A 312 -30.64 2.51 -3.10
CA GLY A 312 -30.28 3.01 -1.76
C GLY A 312 -28.81 3.41 -1.66
N ILE A 313 -28.18 3.78 -2.77
CA ILE A 313 -26.79 4.23 -2.78
C ILE A 313 -26.75 5.74 -2.58
N GLU A 314 -26.18 6.16 -1.46
CA GLU A 314 -26.04 7.57 -1.11
C GLU A 314 -24.81 8.18 -1.78
N ILE A 315 -25.05 8.99 -2.80
CA ILE A 315 -24.04 9.82 -3.49
C ILE A 315 -24.54 11.26 -3.53
N ASN A 316 -23.63 12.20 -3.31
CA ASN A 316 -23.96 13.62 -3.40
C ASN A 316 -24.19 14.03 -4.87
N ASN A 317 -25.24 14.82 -5.12
CA ASN A 317 -25.52 15.46 -6.42
C ASN A 317 -25.65 14.48 -7.60
N VAL A 318 -26.39 13.37 -7.43
CA VAL A 318 -26.71 12.46 -8.53
C VAL A 318 -27.52 13.19 -9.61
N THR A 319 -27.06 13.08 -10.85
CA THR A 319 -27.73 13.58 -12.06
C THR A 319 -28.04 12.41 -13.00
N ASP A 320 -28.87 12.61 -14.02
CA ASP A 320 -29.15 11.56 -15.01
C ASP A 320 -27.90 11.09 -15.78
N ALA A 321 -26.86 11.92 -15.84
CA ALA A 321 -25.57 11.57 -16.44
C ALA A 321 -24.59 10.89 -15.46
N THR A 322 -24.91 10.82 -14.17
CA THR A 322 -24.05 10.18 -13.17
C THR A 322 -24.02 8.68 -13.40
N GLU A 323 -22.82 8.14 -13.58
CA GLU A 323 -22.56 6.72 -13.71
C GLU A 323 -21.77 6.23 -12.49
N ALA A 324 -22.22 5.13 -11.89
CA ALA A 324 -21.58 4.51 -10.75
C ALA A 324 -21.34 3.02 -11.01
N VAL A 325 -20.13 2.55 -10.74
CA VAL A 325 -19.78 1.13 -10.71
C VAL A 325 -19.82 0.67 -9.24
N VAL A 326 -20.69 -0.28 -8.95
CA VAL A 326 -20.95 -0.79 -7.60
C VAL A 326 -20.41 -2.21 -7.50
N ILE A 327 -19.54 -2.43 -6.52
CA ILE A 327 -18.95 -3.73 -6.24
C ILE A 327 -19.51 -4.23 -4.91
N TRP A 328 -20.15 -5.39 -4.94
CA TRP A 328 -20.81 -6.00 -3.80
C TRP A 328 -19.92 -7.07 -3.17
N PHE A 329 -19.92 -7.15 -1.84
CA PHE A 329 -19.18 -8.16 -1.07
C PHE A 329 -19.83 -8.36 0.30
N ASP A 330 -19.59 -9.51 0.96
CA ASP A 330 -20.16 -9.69 2.31
C ASP A 330 -19.71 -8.58 3.28
N PRO A 331 -20.57 -8.15 4.21
CA PRO A 331 -20.22 -7.11 5.17
C PRO A 331 -18.89 -7.39 5.89
N VAL A 332 -18.04 -6.37 6.00
CA VAL A 332 -16.79 -6.46 6.77
C VAL A 332 -17.13 -6.70 8.25
N THR A 333 -16.52 -7.72 8.85
CA THR A 333 -16.70 -8.02 10.28
C THR A 333 -15.73 -7.21 11.16
N GLN A 334 -16.02 -7.12 12.46
CA GLN A 334 -15.15 -6.41 13.40
C GLN A 334 -13.73 -7.01 13.40
N GLY A 335 -12.71 -6.15 13.23
CA GLY A 335 -11.30 -6.56 13.22
C GLY A 335 -10.80 -7.18 11.90
N ALA A 336 -11.71 -7.43 10.95
CA ALA A 336 -11.41 -7.92 9.61
C ALA A 336 -11.21 -6.78 8.62
N SER A 337 -10.77 -7.12 7.41
CA SER A 337 -10.73 -6.18 6.28
C SER A 337 -10.80 -6.90 4.95
N LYS A 338 -11.30 -6.25 3.90
CA LYS A 338 -11.31 -6.83 2.55
C LYS A 338 -10.42 -6.02 1.63
N ARG A 339 -9.46 -6.67 0.97
CA ARG A 339 -8.65 -6.07 -0.10
C ARG A 339 -9.26 -6.40 -1.44
N LEU A 340 -9.80 -5.39 -2.11
CA LEU A 340 -10.40 -5.50 -3.42
C LEU A 340 -9.40 -5.07 -4.48
N ARG A 341 -9.29 -5.83 -5.57
CA ARG A 341 -8.78 -5.31 -6.84
C ARG A 341 -9.96 -5.01 -7.73
N ILE A 342 -10.05 -3.77 -8.20
CA ILE A 342 -11.13 -3.29 -9.06
C ILE A 342 -10.51 -2.90 -10.38
N GLU A 343 -10.98 -3.52 -11.47
CA GLU A 343 -10.49 -3.27 -12.82
C GLU A 343 -11.58 -2.66 -13.70
N GLU A 344 -11.20 -1.67 -14.50
CA GLU A 344 -12.09 -0.96 -15.41
C GLU A 344 -11.32 -0.51 -16.64
N THR A 345 -11.99 -0.40 -17.79
CA THR A 345 -11.47 0.32 -18.96
C THR A 345 -12.16 1.67 -19.09
N TYR A 346 -11.38 2.73 -19.11
CA TYR A 346 -11.87 4.09 -19.24
C TYR A 346 -11.57 4.62 -20.64
N THR A 347 -12.52 5.38 -21.19
CA THR A 347 -12.32 6.26 -22.35
C THR A 347 -12.48 7.70 -21.88
N ASP A 348 -11.44 8.54 -22.05
CA ASP A 348 -11.40 9.93 -21.58
C ASP A 348 -10.68 10.82 -22.63
N PRO A 349 -11.38 11.24 -23.70
CA PRO A 349 -10.78 12.03 -24.79
C PRO A 349 -10.31 13.42 -24.36
N ASN A 350 -10.78 13.92 -23.20
CA ASN A 350 -10.38 15.24 -22.69
C ASN A 350 -8.99 15.22 -22.04
N ARG A 351 -8.46 14.03 -21.73
CA ARG A 351 -7.26 13.84 -20.90
C ARG A 351 -6.31 12.80 -21.44
N TYR A 352 -6.75 11.99 -22.39
CA TYR A 352 -5.91 11.03 -23.08
C TYR A 352 -6.19 11.07 -24.58
N LEU A 353 -5.22 11.52 -25.37
CA LEU A 353 -5.40 11.74 -26.80
C LEU A 353 -4.07 11.68 -27.57
N LEU A 354 -4.18 11.56 -28.88
CA LEU A 354 -3.12 11.89 -29.81
C LEU A 354 -3.26 13.36 -30.22
N TYR A 355 -2.23 14.17 -30.00
CA TYR A 355 -2.15 15.55 -30.46
C TYR A 355 -0.99 15.68 -31.45
N GLY A 356 -1.30 15.81 -32.74
CA GLY A 356 -0.30 15.68 -33.80
C GLY A 356 0.31 14.28 -33.81
N GLU A 357 1.61 14.17 -33.58
CA GLU A 357 2.35 12.89 -33.46
C GLU A 357 2.63 12.49 -32.00
N GLU A 358 2.10 13.24 -31.04
CA GLU A 358 2.39 13.06 -29.62
C GLU A 358 1.22 12.44 -28.87
N LEU A 359 1.52 11.40 -28.10
CA LEU A 359 0.63 10.89 -27.07
C LEU A 359 0.59 11.93 -25.96
N VAL A 360 -0.60 12.28 -25.50
CA VAL A 360 -0.83 13.18 -24.36
C VAL A 360 -1.69 12.48 -23.34
N TRP A 361 -1.18 12.36 -22.11
CA TRP A 361 -1.92 11.97 -20.92
C TRP A 361 -1.83 13.06 -19.87
N ASP A 362 -2.96 13.64 -19.48
CA ASP A 362 -3.05 14.71 -18.50
C ASP A 362 -4.09 14.38 -17.42
N ARG A 363 -3.64 13.93 -16.26
CA ARG A 363 -4.51 13.57 -15.13
C ARG A 363 -3.92 13.92 -13.77
N SER A 364 -4.80 14.35 -12.87
CA SER A 364 -4.46 14.50 -11.45
C SER A 364 -4.57 13.18 -10.67
N PHE A 365 -3.55 12.88 -9.86
CA PHE A 365 -3.54 11.75 -8.93
C PHE A 365 -3.72 12.23 -7.49
N GLY A 366 -4.77 11.73 -6.81
CA GLY A 366 -5.00 11.99 -5.38
C GLY A 366 -4.46 10.92 -4.43
N ARG A 367 -4.15 9.72 -4.97
CA ARG A 367 -3.55 8.62 -4.22
C ARG A 367 -2.04 8.78 -4.16
N ASN A 368 -1.44 8.25 -3.10
CA ASN A 368 0.00 8.40 -2.84
C ASN A 368 0.86 7.52 -3.75
N ARG A 369 0.34 6.41 -4.27
CA ARG A 369 1.05 5.49 -5.16
C ARG A 369 0.26 5.28 -6.44
N ASN A 370 0.85 5.63 -7.57
CA ASN A 370 0.24 5.45 -8.89
C ASN A 370 1.30 5.00 -9.87
N THR A 371 0.90 4.15 -10.82
CA THR A 371 1.79 3.63 -11.85
C THR A 371 1.15 3.88 -13.21
N VAL A 372 1.92 4.39 -14.16
CA VAL A 372 1.47 4.53 -15.55
C VAL A 372 2.38 3.70 -16.45
N ILE A 373 1.79 2.83 -17.26
CA ILE A 373 2.48 2.04 -18.27
C ILE A 373 2.09 2.59 -19.64
N MET A 374 3.05 3.16 -20.35
CA MET A 374 2.88 3.69 -21.70
C MET A 374 2.52 2.57 -22.69
N PRO A 375 1.83 2.89 -23.80
CA PRO A 375 1.49 1.87 -24.78
C PRO A 375 2.73 1.34 -25.48
N GLU A 376 2.67 0.09 -25.92
CA GLU A 376 3.68 -0.53 -26.76
C GLU A 376 3.99 0.33 -28.00
N GLY A 377 5.28 0.43 -28.34
CA GLY A 377 5.76 1.22 -29.47
C GLY A 377 5.96 2.71 -29.18
N TRP A 378 5.77 3.17 -27.93
CA TRP A 378 5.98 4.56 -27.54
C TRP A 378 7.22 4.75 -26.65
N TYR A 379 7.81 5.95 -26.70
CA TYR A 379 8.84 6.39 -25.78
C TYR A 379 8.43 7.71 -25.11
N LEU A 380 8.91 7.91 -23.88
CA LEU A 380 8.60 9.07 -23.05
C LEU A 380 9.35 10.31 -23.55
N THR A 381 8.64 11.41 -23.79
CA THR A 381 9.24 12.71 -24.16
C THR A 381 9.07 13.78 -23.10
N LEU A 382 8.03 13.68 -22.26
CA LEU A 382 7.77 14.63 -21.18
C LEU A 382 7.10 13.95 -19.98
N ASN A 383 7.48 14.37 -18.77
CA ASN A 383 6.80 14.02 -17.53
C ASN A 383 6.92 15.18 -16.53
N THR A 384 5.81 15.72 -16.03
CA THR A 384 5.81 16.89 -15.14
C THR A 384 6.10 16.60 -13.68
N ILE A 385 5.95 15.35 -13.22
CA ILE A 385 6.11 14.97 -11.81
C ILE A 385 7.22 13.92 -11.67
N PRO A 386 8.19 14.07 -10.74
CA PRO A 386 9.22 13.05 -10.52
C PRO A 386 8.62 11.65 -10.33
N ALA A 387 9.15 10.70 -11.10
CA ALA A 387 8.74 9.30 -11.10
C ALA A 387 9.98 8.41 -11.23
N ARG A 388 9.89 7.19 -10.71
CA ARG A 388 10.86 6.15 -11.05
C ARG A 388 10.48 5.57 -12.41
N ILE A 389 11.44 5.58 -13.34
CA ILE A 389 11.24 5.09 -14.70
C ILE A 389 11.92 3.73 -14.83
N SER A 390 11.19 2.75 -15.38
CA SER A 390 11.69 1.42 -15.71
C SER A 390 10.99 0.88 -16.95
N LEU A 391 11.37 -0.31 -17.41
CA LEU A 391 10.67 -1.02 -18.48
C LEU A 391 9.87 -2.18 -17.87
N THR A 392 8.68 -2.45 -18.42
CA THR A 392 7.99 -3.72 -18.19
C THR A 392 8.76 -4.86 -18.85
N GLU A 393 8.41 -6.11 -18.55
CA GLU A 393 8.96 -7.28 -19.26
C GLU A 393 8.72 -7.23 -20.78
N LYS A 394 7.69 -6.49 -21.21
CA LYS A 394 7.36 -6.26 -22.63
C LYS A 394 8.09 -5.07 -23.25
N GLY A 395 8.94 -4.37 -22.50
CA GLY A 395 9.69 -3.20 -22.99
C GLY A 395 8.88 -1.89 -23.05
N GLU A 396 7.69 -1.86 -22.45
CA GLU A 396 6.87 -0.65 -22.30
C GLU A 396 7.44 0.24 -21.20
N VAL A 397 7.39 1.56 -21.38
CA VAL A 397 7.86 2.51 -20.35
C VAL A 397 6.89 2.52 -19.18
N LYS A 398 7.41 2.25 -17.98
CA LYS A 398 6.68 2.28 -16.70
C LYS A 398 7.15 3.47 -15.86
N LEU A 399 6.19 4.25 -15.36
CA LEU A 399 6.40 5.38 -14.47
C LEU A 399 5.73 5.11 -13.13
N ASP A 400 6.52 4.95 -12.07
CA ASP A 400 6.04 4.78 -10.69
C ASP A 400 6.12 6.12 -9.92
N TYR A 401 4.96 6.62 -9.49
CA TYR A 401 4.81 7.88 -8.75
C TYR A 401 4.57 7.64 -7.27
N VAL A 402 5.31 8.36 -6.42
CA VAL A 402 5.11 8.40 -4.97
C VAL A 402 4.86 9.85 -4.54
N ASN A 403 3.67 10.14 -4.00
CA ASN A 403 3.33 11.46 -3.45
C ASN A 403 3.29 11.42 -1.90
N PRO A 404 4.32 11.95 -1.21
CA PRO A 404 4.34 12.05 0.25
C PRO A 404 3.49 13.23 0.78
N ARG A 405 3.03 14.13 -0.09
CA ARG A 405 2.24 15.31 0.30
C ARG A 405 0.77 14.96 0.48
N PRO A 406 0.02 15.67 1.33
CA PRO A 406 -1.40 15.40 1.57
C PRO A 406 -2.34 15.96 0.48
N ASP A 407 -1.81 16.48 -0.63
CA ASP A 407 -2.53 17.05 -1.77
C ASP A 407 -2.60 16.10 -2.98
N VAL A 408 -3.09 16.60 -4.10
CA VAL A 408 -3.04 15.92 -5.40
C VAL A 408 -1.82 16.38 -6.20
N ILE A 409 -1.37 15.55 -7.13
CA ILE A 409 -0.37 15.91 -8.14
C ILE A 409 -1.01 15.94 -9.53
N ASP A 410 -0.67 16.94 -10.33
CA ASP A 410 -1.14 17.07 -11.72
C ASP A 410 -0.06 16.52 -12.66
N VAL A 411 -0.34 15.35 -13.25
CA VAL A 411 0.61 14.58 -14.05
C VAL A 411 0.27 14.75 -15.53
N LEU A 412 1.21 15.36 -16.24
CA LEU A 412 1.24 15.38 -17.69
C LEU A 412 2.38 14.48 -18.16
N ILE A 413 2.03 13.49 -18.98
CA ILE A 413 2.94 12.58 -19.66
C ILE A 413 2.76 12.82 -21.16
N MET A 414 3.87 12.98 -21.88
CA MET A 414 3.87 12.96 -23.33
C MET A 414 4.83 11.90 -23.86
N GLY A 415 4.53 11.40 -25.05
CA GLY A 415 5.38 10.44 -25.74
C GLY A 415 5.30 10.55 -27.25
N ARG A 416 6.24 9.88 -27.92
CA ARG A 416 6.26 9.71 -29.38
C ARG A 416 6.39 8.24 -29.75
N ARG A 417 5.96 7.90 -30.96
CA ARG A 417 6.14 6.56 -31.54
C ARG A 417 7.63 6.30 -31.79
N ARG A 418 8.06 5.06 -31.54
CA ARG A 418 9.42 4.57 -31.82
C ARG A 418 9.64 4.33 -33.32
#